data_AF-A0A085FB40-F1
#
_entry.id   AF-A0A085FB40-F1
#
_cell.length_a   1.000
_cell.length_b   1.000
_cell.length_c   1.000
_cell.angle_alpha   90.00
_cell.angle_beta   90.00
_cell.angle_gamma   90.00
#
_symmetry.space_group_name_H-M   'P 1'
#
loop_
_entity.id
_entity.type
_entity.pdbx_description
1 polymer ?
#
loop_
_entity_poly.entity_id
_entity_poly.type
_entity_poly.pdbx_seq_one_letter_code
_entity_poly.pdbx_strand_id
1 'polypeptide(L)'
;MDIGLLLAIAHHLAVFALVGIIAAEFAMLRPGLAGTRLGQLARIDGAYGGVAVLVIAVGFTRVFFGGVDASYYLTNFAFWAKMAAFVTVGLLSIQPTLSLARWRKRLASEPDFAPPASEIAASRKFVHGEVAILVLIPIFAAAMARGYGVA
;
A
#
# COMPACT_ATOMS: atom_id res chain seq x y z
N MET A 1 -11.68 -15.41 -22.17
CA MET A 1 -11.78 -15.00 -20.76
C MET A 1 -12.65 -13.77 -20.71
N ASP A 2 -13.60 -13.71 -19.79
CA ASP A 2 -14.42 -12.53 -19.55
C ASP A 2 -13.56 -11.39 -18.97
N ILE A 3 -13.89 -10.15 -19.33
CA ILE A 3 -13.16 -8.97 -18.87
C ILE A 3 -13.23 -8.82 -17.33
N GLY A 4 -14.33 -9.25 -16.72
CA GLY A 4 -14.53 -9.26 -15.27
C GLY A 4 -13.50 -10.12 -14.55
N LEU A 5 -13.28 -11.36 -15.02
CA LEU A 5 -12.24 -12.26 -14.51
C LEU A 5 -10.83 -11.70 -14.69
N LEU A 6 -10.50 -11.14 -15.85
CA LEU A 6 -9.17 -10.53 -16.08
C LEU A 6 -8.91 -9.38 -15.11
N LEU A 7 -9.89 -8.49 -14.92
CA LEU A 7 -9.79 -7.39 -13.96
C LEU A 7 -9.70 -7.91 -12.52
N ALA A 8 -10.43 -8.97 -12.17
CA ALA A 8 -10.32 -9.59 -10.86
C ALA A 8 -8.91 -10.14 -10.63
N ILE A 9 -8.35 -10.93 -11.56
CA ILE A 9 -6.99 -11.46 -11.46
C ILE A 9 -5.98 -10.33 -11.32
N ALA A 10 -6.04 -9.32 -12.21
CA ALA A 10 -5.14 -8.18 -12.18
C ALA A 10 -5.19 -7.43 -10.84
N HIS A 11 -6.39 -7.20 -10.29
CA HIS A 11 -6.54 -6.52 -9.02
C HIS A 11 -5.96 -7.33 -7.84
N HIS A 12 -6.21 -8.64 -7.79
CA HIS A 12 -5.66 -9.47 -6.71
C HIS A 12 -4.14 -9.54 -6.78
N LEU A 13 -3.56 -9.71 -7.98
CA LEU A 13 -2.11 -9.69 -8.16
C LEU A 13 -1.51 -8.34 -7.73
N ALA A 14 -2.15 -7.23 -8.10
CA ALA A 14 -1.72 -5.90 -7.67
C ALA A 14 -1.79 -5.73 -6.13
N VAL A 15 -2.86 -6.20 -5.49
CA VAL A 15 -3.02 -6.15 -4.03
C VAL A 15 -1.98 -7.05 -3.33
N PHE A 16 -1.74 -8.26 -3.81
CA PHE A 16 -0.71 -9.13 -3.23
C PHE A 16 0.70 -8.58 -3.43
N ALA A 17 0.98 -7.97 -4.59
CA ALA A 17 2.23 -7.25 -4.82
C ALA A 17 2.39 -6.09 -3.82
N LEU A 18 1.34 -5.30 -3.58
CA LEU A 18 1.34 -4.22 -2.60
C LEU A 18 1.69 -4.74 -1.19
N VAL A 19 1.03 -5.82 -0.76
CA VAL A 19 1.29 -6.46 0.54
C VAL A 19 2.74 -6.94 0.63
N GLY A 20 3.27 -7.57 -0.42
CA GLY A 20 4.65 -8.02 -0.48
C GLY A 20 5.66 -6.87 -0.41
N ILE A 21 5.35 -5.74 -1.06
CA ILE A 21 6.19 -4.54 -1.02
C ILE A 21 6.19 -3.94 0.39
N ILE A 22 5.04 -3.73 1.02
CA ILE A 22 4.96 -3.22 2.40
C ILE A 22 5.71 -4.14 3.36
N ALA A 23 5.59 -5.47 3.20
CA ALA A 23 6.33 -6.42 4.02
C ALA A 23 7.85 -6.29 3.84
N ALA A 24 8.33 -6.02 2.63
CA ALA A 24 9.73 -5.75 2.37
C ALA A 24 10.19 -4.43 3.02
N GLU A 25 9.39 -3.36 2.94
CA GLU A 25 9.69 -2.08 3.60
C GLU A 25 9.78 -2.23 5.12
N PHE A 26 8.80 -2.93 5.71
CA PHE A 26 8.76 -3.25 7.13
C PHE A 26 10.04 -3.98 7.59
N ALA A 27 10.49 -4.96 6.83
CA ALA A 27 11.68 -5.75 7.13
C ALA A 27 12.98 -4.95 6.94
N MET A 28 13.04 -4.08 5.93
CA MET A 28 14.25 -3.35 5.53
C MET A 28 14.47 -2.05 6.30
N LEU A 29 13.40 -1.37 6.72
CA LEU A 29 13.49 -0.10 7.46
C LEU A 29 13.92 -0.34 8.91
N ARG A 30 15.19 -0.68 9.15
CA ARG A 30 15.74 -1.03 10.48
C ARG A 30 17.03 -0.27 10.79
N PRO A 31 17.44 -0.18 12.07
CA PRO A 31 18.69 0.50 12.45
C PRO A 31 19.91 -0.02 11.67
N GLY A 32 20.84 0.89 11.36
CA GLY A 32 22.00 0.59 10.53
C GLY A 32 21.72 0.57 9.03
N LEU A 33 20.60 1.17 8.59
CA LEU A 33 20.31 1.44 7.18
C LEU A 33 21.32 2.46 6.62
N ALA A 34 22.02 2.12 5.54
CA ALA A 34 22.99 3.00 4.88
C ALA A 34 23.28 2.52 3.44
N GLY A 35 23.93 3.37 2.65
CA GLY A 35 24.48 3.00 1.33
C GLY A 35 23.47 2.32 0.40
N THR A 36 23.87 1.20 -0.20
CA THR A 36 23.06 0.44 -1.17
C THR A 36 21.70 0.02 -0.61
N ARG A 37 21.60 -0.34 0.69
CA ARG A 37 20.34 -0.76 1.32
C ARG A 37 19.33 0.39 1.41
N LEU A 38 19.80 1.60 1.71
CA LEU A 38 18.97 2.81 1.68
C LEU A 38 18.47 3.09 0.26
N GLY A 39 19.35 2.99 -0.73
CA GLY A 39 18.99 3.16 -2.14
C GLY A 39 17.99 2.13 -2.65
N GLN A 40 18.10 0.87 -2.20
CA GLN A 40 17.17 -0.21 -2.52
C GLN A 40 15.81 0.02 -1.86
N LEU A 41 15.77 0.39 -0.57
CA LEU A 41 14.53 0.68 0.14
C LEU A 41 13.77 1.83 -0.53
N ALA A 42 14.44 2.90 -0.93
CA ALA A 42 13.80 4.01 -1.65
C ALA A 42 13.23 3.61 -3.03
N ARG A 43 13.77 2.58 -3.70
CA ARG A 43 13.20 2.05 -4.95
C ARG A 43 11.96 1.19 -4.67
N ILE A 44 11.98 0.43 -3.58
CA ILE A 44 10.84 -0.37 -3.12
C ILE A 44 9.67 0.54 -2.75
N ASP A 45 9.94 1.64 -2.04
CA ASP A 45 8.95 2.69 -1.73
C ASP A 45 8.37 3.36 -3.00
N GLY A 46 9.21 3.63 -4.00
CA GLY A 46 8.72 4.06 -5.32
C GLY A 46 7.82 3.02 -6.01
N ALA A 47 8.17 1.73 -5.91
CA ALA A 47 7.34 0.65 -6.44
C ALA A 47 6.02 0.50 -5.67
N TYR A 48 6.01 0.69 -4.35
CA TYR A 48 4.80 0.76 -3.54
C TYR A 48 3.83 1.80 -4.10
N GLY A 49 4.30 3.04 -4.30
CA GLY A 49 3.47 4.11 -4.86
C GLY A 49 2.88 3.77 -6.23
N GLY A 50 3.69 3.20 -7.13
CA GLY A 50 3.22 2.75 -8.45
C GLY A 50 2.17 1.63 -8.38
N VAL A 51 2.40 0.63 -7.53
CA VAL A 51 1.46 -0.49 -7.33
C VAL A 51 0.19 -0.02 -6.64
N ALA A 52 0.25 0.92 -5.69
CA ALA A 52 -0.93 1.49 -5.05
C ALA A 52 -1.84 2.19 -6.07
N VAL A 53 -1.25 2.97 -6.99
CA VAL A 53 -2.00 3.58 -8.11
C VAL A 53 -2.63 2.51 -9.01
N LEU A 54 -1.90 1.44 -9.32
CA LEU A 54 -2.44 0.33 -10.11
C LEU A 54 -3.63 -0.35 -9.41
N VAL A 55 -3.54 -0.59 -8.10
CA VAL A 55 -4.65 -1.15 -7.31
C VAL A 55 -5.89 -0.28 -7.41
N ILE A 56 -5.74 1.06 -7.28
CA ILE A 56 -6.86 2.00 -7.42
C ILE A 56 -7.44 1.95 -8.84
N ALA A 57 -6.59 2.06 -9.87
CA ALA A 57 -7.04 2.09 -11.26
C ALA A 57 -7.83 0.84 -11.65
N VAL A 58 -7.29 -0.35 -11.34
CA VAL A 58 -7.97 -1.62 -11.62
C VAL A 58 -9.21 -1.77 -10.72
N GLY A 59 -9.13 -1.39 -9.44
CA GLY A 59 -10.25 -1.46 -8.50
C GLY A 59 -11.43 -0.60 -8.92
N PHE A 60 -11.18 0.63 -9.35
CA PHE A 60 -12.20 1.53 -9.89
C PHE A 60 -12.84 0.95 -11.16
N THR A 61 -12.02 0.41 -12.07
CA THR A 61 -12.51 -0.24 -13.29
C THR A 61 -13.43 -1.43 -12.98
N ARG A 62 -13.13 -2.20 -11.93
CA ARG A 62 -13.98 -3.32 -11.48
C ARG A 62 -15.36 -2.90 -10.97
N VAL A 63 -15.54 -1.69 -10.47
CA VAL A 63 -16.87 -1.21 -10.01
C VAL A 63 -17.84 -1.11 -11.18
N PHE A 64 -17.37 -0.77 -12.38
CA PHE A 64 -18.21 -0.58 -13.56
C PHE A 64 -18.21 -1.79 -14.52
N PHE A 65 -17.12 -2.56 -14.56
CA PHE A 65 -16.93 -3.66 -15.52
C PHE A 65 -16.75 -5.04 -14.86
N GLY A 66 -16.90 -5.14 -13.53
CA GLY A 66 -16.62 -6.36 -12.76
C GLY A 66 -17.77 -7.36 -12.64
N GLY A 67 -18.91 -7.11 -13.30
CA GLY A 67 -20.05 -8.04 -13.35
C GLY A 67 -21.06 -7.93 -12.20
N VAL A 68 -20.84 -7.02 -11.25
CA VAL A 68 -21.80 -6.67 -10.19
C VAL A 68 -22.24 -5.22 -10.38
N ASP A 69 -23.52 -4.92 -10.19
CA ASP A 69 -24.06 -3.57 -10.35
C ASP A 69 -23.35 -2.56 -9.44
N ALA A 70 -23.06 -1.37 -9.97
CA ALA A 70 -22.34 -0.33 -9.24
C ALA A 70 -23.04 0.08 -7.93
N SER A 71 -24.38 0.03 -7.88
CA SER A 71 -25.17 0.34 -6.69
C SER A 71 -24.85 -0.56 -5.50
N TYR A 72 -24.48 -1.82 -5.76
CA TYR A 72 -24.04 -2.75 -4.72
C TYR A 72 -22.80 -2.23 -3.98
N TYR A 73 -21.84 -1.67 -4.70
CA TYR A 73 -20.63 -1.11 -4.08
C TYR A 73 -20.93 0.18 -3.31
N LEU A 74 -21.73 1.07 -3.91
CA LEU A 74 -21.98 2.40 -3.35
C LEU A 74 -22.84 2.36 -2.07
N THR A 75 -23.72 1.38 -1.94
CA THR A 75 -24.59 1.18 -0.77
C THR A 75 -23.96 0.30 0.31
N ASN A 76 -22.79 -0.31 0.05
CA ASN A 76 -22.19 -1.28 0.95
C ASN A 76 -21.17 -0.63 1.91
N PHE A 77 -21.42 -0.68 3.22
CA PHE A 77 -20.51 -0.09 4.20
C PHE A 77 -19.14 -0.79 4.23
N ALA A 78 -19.07 -2.10 3.95
CA ALA A 78 -17.81 -2.83 3.93
C ALA A 78 -16.95 -2.39 2.72
N PHE A 79 -17.57 -2.00 1.61
CA PHE A 79 -16.87 -1.34 0.49
C PHE A 79 -16.24 -0.01 0.92
N TRP A 80 -16.99 0.87 1.58
CA TRP A 80 -16.45 2.15 2.04
C TRP A 80 -15.40 1.98 3.15
N ALA A 81 -15.58 1.01 4.04
CA ALA A 81 -14.63 0.72 5.10
C ALA A 81 -13.28 0.23 4.54
N LYS A 82 -13.26 -0.66 3.53
CA LYS A 82 -11.99 -1.03 2.88
C LYS A 82 -11.35 0.14 2.13
N MET A 83 -12.15 1.05 1.54
CA MET A 83 -11.63 2.23 0.85
C MET A 83 -11.01 3.22 1.85
N ALA A 84 -11.67 3.47 2.97
CA ALA A 84 -11.13 4.27 4.05
C ALA A 84 -9.83 3.67 4.62
N ALA A 85 -9.78 2.35 4.82
CA ALA A 85 -8.56 1.66 5.24
C ALA A 85 -7.43 1.82 4.21
N PHE A 86 -7.72 1.62 2.91
CA PHE A 86 -6.72 1.80 1.84
C PHE A 86 -6.19 3.24 1.77
N VAL A 87 -7.07 4.23 1.84
CA VAL A 87 -6.67 5.66 1.90
C VAL A 87 -5.82 5.94 3.13
N THR A 88 -6.20 5.40 4.29
CA THR A 88 -5.43 5.57 5.53
C THR A 88 -4.03 4.99 5.42
N VAL A 89 -3.86 3.81 4.82
CA VAL A 89 -2.54 3.23 4.52
C VAL A 89 -1.73 4.17 3.62
N GLY A 90 -2.34 4.70 2.54
CA GLY A 90 -1.68 5.66 1.66
C GLY A 90 -1.31 7.00 2.33
N LEU A 91 -2.08 7.45 3.33
CA LEU A 91 -1.74 8.64 4.10
C LEU A 91 -0.59 8.38 5.08
N LEU A 92 -0.58 7.21 5.73
CA LEU A 92 0.51 6.81 6.61
C LEU A 92 1.84 6.70 5.86
N SER A 93 1.81 6.22 4.61
CA SER A 93 3.02 6.07 3.77
C SER A 93 3.66 7.38 3.35
N ILE A 94 2.95 8.52 3.42
CA ILE A 94 3.52 9.82 3.07
C ILE A 94 4.77 10.12 3.91
N GLN A 95 4.75 9.85 5.22
CA GLN A 95 5.88 10.21 6.08
C GLN A 95 7.14 9.35 5.80
N PRO A 96 7.06 8.01 5.69
CA PRO A 96 8.18 7.17 5.26
C PRO A 96 8.71 7.57 3.89
N THR A 97 7.84 7.76 2.89
CA THR A 97 8.22 8.15 1.52
C THR A 97 9.01 9.46 1.51
N LEU A 98 8.50 10.50 2.19
CA LEU A 98 9.21 11.79 2.27
C LEU A 98 10.57 11.64 2.97
N SER A 99 10.67 10.78 3.96
CA SER A 99 11.93 10.55 4.70
C SER A 99 12.94 9.80 3.84
N LEU A 100 12.52 8.73 3.15
CA LEU A 100 13.35 8.00 2.21
C LEU A 100 13.84 8.88 1.06
N ALA A 101 12.98 9.76 0.53
CA ALA A 101 13.36 10.73 -0.49
C ALA A 101 14.45 11.70 0.01
N ARG A 102 14.28 12.26 1.23
CA ARG A 102 15.29 13.13 1.85
C ARG A 102 16.61 12.40 2.09
N TRP A 103 16.56 11.19 2.65
CA TRP A 103 17.75 10.38 2.93
C TRP A 103 18.48 9.97 1.67
N ARG A 104 17.74 9.59 0.61
CA ARG A 104 18.31 9.28 -0.70
C ARG A 104 19.01 10.49 -1.32
N LYS A 105 18.43 11.69 -1.19
CA LYS A 105 19.05 12.93 -1.65
C LYS A 105 20.37 13.20 -0.91
N ARG A 106 20.40 13.01 0.41
CA ARG A 106 21.63 13.16 1.21
C ARG A 106 22.69 12.13 0.85
N LEU A 107 22.32 10.86 0.68
CA LEU A 107 23.24 9.81 0.26
C LEU A 107 23.94 10.14 -1.08
N ALA A 108 23.27 10.87 -1.98
CA ALA A 108 23.86 11.28 -3.25
C ALA A 108 24.96 12.34 -3.10
N SER A 109 24.91 13.18 -2.05
CA SER A 109 25.93 14.19 -1.75
C SER A 109 26.94 13.76 -0.68
N GLU A 110 26.56 12.81 0.17
CA GLU A 110 27.32 12.32 1.33
C GLU A 110 27.37 10.77 1.25
N PRO A 111 28.41 10.16 0.63
CA PRO A 111 28.46 8.71 0.42
C PRO A 111 28.40 7.86 1.69
N ASP A 112 28.88 8.39 2.81
CA ASP A 112 28.88 7.74 4.13
C ASP A 112 27.62 8.05 4.94
N PHE A 113 26.63 8.73 4.35
CA PHE A 113 25.40 9.09 5.05
C PHE A 113 24.61 7.86 5.50
N ALA A 114 24.26 7.87 6.79
CA ALA A 114 23.33 6.95 7.41
C ALA A 114 22.26 7.76 8.17
N PRO A 115 20.95 7.47 7.96
CA PRO A 115 19.90 8.12 8.73
C PRO A 115 20.05 7.87 10.24
N PRO A 116 19.85 8.89 11.09
CA PRO A 116 19.86 8.71 12.53
C PRO A 116 18.85 7.65 12.98
N ALA A 117 19.20 6.87 14.01
CA ALA A 117 18.33 5.82 14.54
C ALA A 117 16.96 6.36 15.00
N SER A 118 16.90 7.60 15.48
CA SER A 118 15.65 8.28 15.86
C SER A 118 14.73 8.53 14.66
N GLU A 119 15.27 8.95 13.52
CA GLU A 119 14.49 9.16 12.29
C GLU A 119 13.99 7.83 11.72
N ILE A 120 14.81 6.77 11.76
CA ILE A 120 14.38 5.42 11.38
C ILE A 120 13.26 4.95 12.31
N ALA A 121 13.40 5.13 13.62
CA ALA A 121 12.37 4.74 14.59
C ALA A 121 11.05 5.51 14.38
N ALA A 122 11.12 6.80 14.02
CA ALA A 122 9.94 7.59 13.67
C ALA A 122 9.23 7.01 12.44
N SER A 123 9.94 6.79 11.34
CA SER A 123 9.35 6.22 10.11
C SER A 123 8.83 4.79 10.32
N ARG A 124 9.49 3.98 11.14
CA ARG A 124 9.00 2.64 11.51
C ARG A 124 7.63 2.68 12.15
N LYS A 125 7.28 3.70 12.95
CA LYS A 125 5.95 3.78 13.58
C LYS A 125 4.83 3.90 12.55
N PHE A 126 5.06 4.67 11.49
CA PHE A 126 4.11 4.81 10.38
C PHE A 126 3.95 3.49 9.62
N VAL A 127 5.05 2.82 9.28
CA VAL A 127 5.01 1.51 8.61
C VAL A 127 4.33 0.42 9.47
N HIS A 128 4.50 0.43 10.80
CA HIS A 128 3.71 -0.46 11.68
C HIS A 128 2.21 -0.16 11.60
N GLY A 129 1.86 1.13 11.57
CA GLY A 129 0.47 1.58 11.38
C GLY A 129 -0.09 1.13 10.03
N GLU A 130 0.67 1.26 8.95
CA GLU A 130 0.30 0.79 7.61
C GLU A 130 -0.04 -0.70 7.64
N VAL A 131 0.88 -1.54 8.17
CA VAL A 131 0.67 -2.99 8.27
C VAL A 131 -0.57 -3.31 9.10
N ALA A 132 -0.78 -2.62 10.23
CA ALA A 132 -1.94 -2.84 11.09
C ALA A 132 -3.26 -2.53 10.38
N ILE A 133 -3.35 -1.40 9.67
CA ILE A 133 -4.55 -0.99 8.94
C ILE A 133 -4.74 -1.81 7.65
N LEU A 134 -3.66 -2.22 6.99
CA LEU A 134 -3.68 -3.04 5.77
C LEU A 134 -4.46 -4.34 5.98
N VAL A 135 -4.39 -4.94 7.17
CA VAL A 135 -5.14 -6.16 7.54
C VAL A 135 -6.66 -5.98 7.46
N LEU A 136 -7.17 -4.77 7.66
CA LEU A 136 -8.61 -4.48 7.56
C LEU A 136 -9.13 -4.61 6.12
N ILE A 137 -8.28 -4.35 5.12
CA ILE A 137 -8.65 -4.38 3.70
C ILE A 137 -9.15 -5.77 3.27
N PRO A 138 -8.39 -6.88 3.44
CA PRO A 138 -8.88 -8.21 3.09
C PRO A 138 -10.05 -8.66 3.96
N ILE A 139 -10.14 -8.22 5.23
CA ILE A 139 -11.29 -8.53 6.11
C ILE A 139 -12.57 -7.96 5.52
N PHE A 140 -12.59 -6.66 5.20
CA PHE A 140 -13.76 -6.02 4.60
C PHE A 140 -14.03 -6.51 3.18
N ALA A 141 -13.01 -6.86 2.40
CA ALA A 141 -13.19 -7.49 1.09
C ALA A 141 -13.89 -8.85 1.21
N ALA A 142 -13.49 -9.69 2.17
CA ALA A 142 -14.12 -10.98 2.43
C ALA A 142 -15.55 -10.83 2.97
N ALA A 143 -15.79 -9.86 3.87
CA ALA A 143 -17.12 -9.56 4.37
C ALA A 143 -18.08 -9.16 3.22
N MET A 144 -17.64 -8.23 2.37
CA MET A 144 -18.38 -7.81 1.17
C MET A 144 -18.65 -9.00 0.23
N ALA A 145 -17.65 -9.85 -0.04
CA ALA A 145 -17.82 -11.03 -0.90
C ALA A 145 -18.85 -12.05 -0.36
N ARG A 146 -19.17 -12.00 0.94
CA ARG A 146 -20.20 -12.84 1.58
C ARG A 146 -21.55 -12.12 1.76
N GLY A 147 -21.72 -10.93 1.20
CA GLY A 147 -22.96 -10.16 1.26
C GLY A 147 -23.12 -9.28 2.51
N TYR A 148 -22.16 -9.27 3.43
CA TYR A 148 -22.19 -8.29 4.53
C TYR A 148 -21.96 -6.88 3.97
N GLY A 149 -22.54 -5.88 4.63
CA GLY A 149 -22.30 -4.50 4.26
C GLY A 149 -23.48 -3.77 3.62
N VAL A 150 -24.43 -4.52 3.07
CA VAL A 150 -25.62 -3.98 2.38
C VAL A 150 -26.67 -3.60 3.43
N ALA A 151 -27.22 -2.39 3.30
CA ALA A 151 -28.37 -1.93 4.08
C ALA A 151 -29.68 -2.25 3.33
#